data_AF-A0A2H6HFL8-F1
#
_entry.id   AF-A0A2H6HFL8-F1
#
_cell.length_a   1.000
_cell.length_b   1.000
_cell.length_c   1.000
_cell.angle_alpha   90.00
_cell.angle_beta   90.00
_cell.angle_gamma   90.00
#
_symmetry.space_group_name_H-M   'P 1'
#
loop_
_entity.id
_entity.type
_entity.pdbx_description
1 polymer ?
#
loop_
_entity_poly.entity_id
_entity_poly.type
_entity_poly.pdbx_seq_one_letter_code
_entity_poly.pdbx_strand_id
1 'polypeptide(L)'
;MVNNIGRYWWVLLFWMPAAFARHPPSTRRTYTPWYWAGFAFFMVAYAIWTTGVPESPRCNPDSILQAHAVWHLLTALAAWSFFKFLRTERCVGARSVGHGRV
;
A
#
# COMPACT_ATOMS: atom_id res chain seq x y z
N MET A 1 18.39 7.99 14.43
CA MET A 1 17.08 7.28 14.57
C MET A 1 16.92 6.48 15.87
N VAL A 2 17.98 6.08 16.57
CA VAL A 2 17.88 5.22 17.78
C VAL A 2 17.47 5.99 19.07
N ASN A 3 17.67 7.31 19.11
CA ASN A 3 17.56 8.10 20.35
C ASN A 3 16.13 8.44 20.83
N ASN A 4 15.09 7.85 20.23
CA ASN A 4 13.68 8.16 20.52
C ASN A 4 12.83 6.88 20.68
N ILE A 5 13.40 5.84 21.27
CA ILE A 5 12.69 4.56 21.51
C ILE A 5 11.37 4.80 22.25
N GLY A 6 11.34 5.72 23.23
CA GLY A 6 10.14 6.07 24.00
C GLY A 6 9.03 6.75 23.17
N ARG A 7 9.35 7.29 21.99
CA ARG A 7 8.36 7.89 21.07
C ARG A 7 7.87 6.90 20.02
N TYR A 8 8.71 5.95 19.61
CA TYR A 8 8.44 5.03 18.49
C TYR A 8 8.27 3.57 18.92
N TRP A 9 8.16 3.29 20.23
CA TRP A 9 7.98 1.93 20.75
C TRP A 9 6.76 1.21 20.13
N TRP A 10 5.71 1.94 19.75
CA TRP A 10 4.52 1.40 19.08
C TRP A 10 4.83 0.73 17.73
N VAL A 11 5.96 1.04 17.09
CA VAL A 11 6.35 0.43 15.81
C VAL A 11 6.56 -1.07 15.98
N LEU A 12 6.98 -1.52 17.17
CA LEU A 12 7.07 -2.95 17.49
C LEU A 12 5.68 -3.59 17.53
N LEU A 13 4.67 -2.89 18.06
CA LEU A 13 3.30 -3.37 18.10
C LEU A 13 2.68 -3.51 16.70
N PHE A 14 3.11 -2.70 15.73
CA PHE A 14 2.63 -2.78 14.35
C PHE A 14 2.85 -4.19 13.75
N TRP A 15 3.90 -4.88 14.16
CA TRP A 15 4.25 -6.22 13.67
C TRP A 15 3.59 -7.35 14.47
N MET A 16 2.96 -7.06 15.61
CA MET A 16 2.34 -8.09 16.44
C MET A 16 1.31 -8.95 15.70
N PRO A 17 0.35 -8.39 14.93
CA PRO A 17 -0.63 -9.21 14.22
C PRO A 17 0.01 -10.23 13.28
N ALA A 18 1.12 -9.86 12.64
CA ALA A 18 1.88 -10.77 11.78
C ALA A 18 2.54 -11.90 12.58
N ALA A 19 3.10 -11.59 13.76
CA ALA A 19 3.70 -12.60 14.64
C ALA A 19 2.67 -13.60 15.21
N PHE A 20 1.42 -13.15 15.42
CA PHE A 20 0.34 -13.98 15.96
C PHE A 20 -0.52 -14.68 14.88
N ALA A 21 -0.30 -14.40 13.60
CA ALA A 21 -1.02 -15.05 12.51
C ALA A 21 -0.63 -16.53 12.39
N ARG A 22 -1.53 -17.44 12.81
CA ARG A 22 -1.28 -18.90 12.82
C ARG A 22 -1.81 -19.64 11.59
N HIS A 23 -2.68 -19.00 10.81
CA HIS A 23 -3.36 -19.65 9.69
C HIS A 23 -2.86 -19.09 8.36
N PRO A 24 -2.56 -19.96 7.38
CA PRO A 24 -2.25 -19.50 6.05
C PRO A 24 -3.48 -18.80 5.46
N PRO A 25 -3.28 -17.79 4.59
CA PRO A 25 -4.39 -17.10 3.95
C PRO A 25 -5.20 -18.07 3.07
N SER A 26 -6.53 -18.04 3.18
CA SER A 26 -7.45 -18.81 2.34
C SER A 26 -7.64 -18.21 0.94
N THR A 27 -6.91 -17.13 0.63
CA THR A 27 -7.05 -16.33 -0.59
C THR A 27 -5.69 -16.09 -1.23
N ARG A 28 -5.63 -16.13 -2.56
CA ARG A 28 -4.42 -15.81 -3.34
C ARG A 28 -4.69 -14.65 -4.30
N ARG A 29 -3.70 -13.78 -4.48
CA ARG A 29 -3.73 -12.63 -5.40
C ARG A 29 -2.62 -12.74 -6.45
N THR A 30 -2.83 -12.14 -7.61
CA THR A 30 -1.83 -12.04 -8.68
C THR A 30 -1.13 -10.69 -8.57
N TYR A 31 0.16 -10.71 -8.27
CA TYR A 31 0.93 -9.50 -7.98
C TYR A 31 1.21 -8.66 -9.23
N THR A 32 1.68 -9.29 -10.31
CA THR A 32 2.06 -8.57 -11.53
C THR A 32 0.85 -8.29 -12.42
N PRO A 33 0.72 -7.08 -13.01
CA PRO A 33 1.58 -5.90 -12.84
C PRO A 33 1.16 -4.96 -11.69
N TRP A 34 -0.08 -5.08 -11.23
CA TRP A 34 -0.78 -4.02 -10.50
C TRP A 34 -0.24 -3.75 -9.09
N TYR A 35 0.24 -4.77 -8.38
CA TYR A 35 0.88 -4.57 -7.08
C TYR A 35 2.13 -3.71 -7.21
N TRP A 36 3.00 -4.05 -8.17
CA TRP A 36 4.27 -3.36 -8.37
C TRP A 36 4.08 -1.95 -8.92
N ALA A 37 3.11 -1.75 -9.82
CA ALA A 37 2.73 -0.41 -10.27
C ALA A 37 2.24 0.46 -9.11
N GLY A 38 1.34 -0.07 -8.27
CA GLY A 38 0.82 0.65 -7.11
C GLY A 38 1.91 1.00 -6.11
N PHE A 39 2.81 0.05 -5.82
CA PHE A 39 3.97 0.28 -4.95
C PHE A 39 4.89 1.37 -5.51
N ALA A 40 5.22 1.32 -6.81
CA ALA A 40 6.07 2.32 -7.44
C ALA A 40 5.46 3.73 -7.38
N PHE A 41 4.18 3.88 -7.75
CA PHE A 41 3.48 5.17 -7.65
C PHE A 41 3.45 5.70 -6.21
N PHE A 42 3.19 4.83 -5.23
CA PHE A 42 3.16 5.22 -3.83
C PHE A 42 4.54 5.65 -3.31
N MET A 43 5.62 4.95 -3.68
CA MET A 43 6.99 5.33 -3.29
C MET A 43 7.40 6.67 -3.90
N VAL A 44 7.08 6.92 -5.17
CA VAL A 44 7.35 8.22 -5.81
C VAL A 44 6.52 9.33 -5.15
N ALA A 45 5.24 9.09 -4.89
CA ALA A 45 4.40 10.03 -4.15
C ALA A 45 5.01 10.35 -2.78
N TYR A 46 5.39 9.33 -2.02
CA TYR A 46 6.01 9.52 -0.70
C TYR A 46 7.31 10.35 -0.78
N ALA A 47 8.17 10.08 -1.77
CA ALA A 47 9.39 10.86 -2.00
C ALA A 47 9.10 12.33 -2.36
N ILE A 48 8.03 12.59 -3.12
CA ILE A 48 7.61 13.98 -3.42
C ILE A 48 7.08 14.65 -2.15
N TRP A 49 6.25 13.95 -1.38
CA TRP A 49 5.65 14.47 -0.15
C TRP A 49 6.68 14.91 0.87
N THR A 50 7.78 14.16 1.05
CA THR A 50 8.87 14.55 1.97
C THR A 50 9.62 15.81 1.54
N THR A 51 9.47 16.25 0.28
CA THR A 51 10.08 17.48 -0.24
C THR A 51 9.11 18.67 -0.38
N GLY A 52 7.80 18.39 -0.30
CA GLY A 52 6.69 19.34 -0.50
C GLY A 52 5.99 19.75 0.80
N VAL A 53 6.72 19.81 1.92
CA VAL A 53 6.21 20.32 3.20
C VAL A 53 6.01 21.85 3.16
N PRO A 54 5.07 22.41 3.96
CA PRO A 54 4.92 23.86 4.11
C PRO A 54 6.30 24.51 4.41
N GLU A 55 6.58 25.69 3.85
CA GLU A 55 7.88 26.41 3.88
C GLU A 55 8.98 25.92 2.90
N SER A 56 8.70 24.93 2.05
CA SER A 56 9.63 24.49 0.98
C SER A 56 9.69 25.48 -0.19
N PRO A 57 10.86 25.79 -0.77
CA PRO A 57 10.98 26.62 -1.99
C PRO A 57 10.24 26.07 -3.21
N ARG A 58 9.84 24.79 -3.17
CA ARG A 58 9.05 24.10 -4.21
C ARG A 58 7.54 24.21 -3.98
N CYS A 59 7.11 24.89 -2.92
CA CYS A 59 5.72 25.14 -2.60
C CYS A 59 5.33 26.56 -3.06
N ASN A 60 5.15 26.73 -4.37
CA ASN A 60 4.55 27.95 -4.93
C ASN A 60 3.05 27.67 -5.23
N PRO A 61 2.11 28.30 -4.52
CA PRO A 61 0.68 28.09 -4.73
C PRO A 61 0.17 28.61 -6.09
N ASP A 62 0.91 29.50 -6.75
CA ASP A 62 0.53 30.10 -8.04
C ASP A 62 1.08 29.32 -9.25
N SER A 63 1.76 28.19 -9.03
CA SER A 63 2.30 27.37 -10.12
C SER A 63 1.28 26.35 -10.64
N ILE A 64 1.14 26.26 -11.97
CA ILE A 64 0.31 25.25 -12.65
C ILE A 64 0.80 23.82 -12.35
N LEU A 65 2.11 23.63 -12.14
CA LEU A 65 2.72 22.31 -11.88
C LEU A 65 3.28 22.25 -10.46
N GLN A 66 2.40 22.02 -9.48
CA GLN A 66 2.78 21.90 -8.08
C GLN A 66 3.18 20.46 -7.71
N ALA A 67 4.23 20.29 -6.91
CA ALA A 67 4.62 19.00 -6.34
C ALA A 67 3.45 18.29 -5.61
N HIS A 68 2.58 19.07 -4.97
CA HIS A 68 1.37 18.59 -4.32
C HIS A 68 0.34 18.00 -5.31
N ALA A 69 0.16 18.63 -6.48
CA ALA A 69 -0.73 18.11 -7.52
C ALA A 69 -0.19 16.78 -8.10
N VAL A 70 1.12 16.70 -8.34
CA VAL A 70 1.78 15.46 -8.78
C VAL A 70 1.61 14.37 -7.73
N TRP A 71 1.76 14.71 -6.44
CA TRP A 71 1.52 13.79 -5.33
C TRP A 71 0.09 13.24 -5.33
N HIS A 72 -0.93 14.09 -5.52
CA HIS A 72 -2.32 13.65 -5.63
C HIS A 72 -2.55 12.70 -6.81
N LEU A 73 -1.99 13.01 -7.97
CA LEU A 73 -2.13 12.15 -9.15
C LEU A 73 -1.48 10.78 -8.92
N LEU A 74 -0.27 10.74 -8.36
CA LEU A 74 0.42 9.48 -8.06
C LEU A 74 -0.30 8.65 -7.00
N THR A 75 -0.86 9.28 -5.96
CA THR A 75 -1.64 8.55 -4.94
C THR A 75 -2.96 8.00 -5.52
N ALA A 76 -3.62 8.73 -6.42
CA ALA A 76 -4.78 8.22 -7.15
C ALA A 76 -4.43 7.01 -8.04
N LEU A 77 -3.32 7.08 -8.78
CA LEU A 77 -2.80 5.96 -9.59
C LEU A 77 -2.39 4.75 -8.74
N ALA A 78 -1.81 4.99 -7.56
CA ALA A 78 -1.48 3.95 -6.60
C ALA A 78 -2.74 3.23 -6.09
N ALA A 79 -3.75 4.00 -5.66
CA ALA A 79 -5.03 3.47 -5.21
C ALA A 79 -5.75 2.66 -6.29
N TRP A 80 -5.77 3.17 -7.54
CA TRP A 80 -6.33 2.45 -8.68
C TRP A 80 -5.60 1.13 -8.95
N SER A 81 -4.27 1.14 -8.91
CA SER A 81 -3.45 -0.06 -9.11
C SER A 81 -3.70 -1.09 -8.01
N PHE A 82 -3.77 -0.66 -6.74
CA PHE A 82 -4.12 -1.56 -5.64
C PHE A 82 -5.55 -2.10 -5.74
N PHE A 83 -6.51 -1.29 -6.20
CA PHE A 83 -7.85 -1.77 -6.51
C PHE A 83 -7.81 -2.90 -7.55
N LYS A 84 -7.08 -2.71 -8.67
CA LYS A 84 -6.90 -3.75 -9.69
C LYS A 84 -6.22 -5.00 -9.14
N PHE A 85 -5.21 -4.84 -8.28
CA PHE A 85 -4.53 -5.94 -7.59
C PHE A 85 -5.49 -6.72 -6.66
N LEU A 86 -6.26 -6.04 -5.83
CA LEU A 86 -7.22 -6.67 -4.91
C LEU A 86 -8.32 -7.42 -5.67
N ARG A 87 -8.72 -6.93 -6.87
CA ARG A 87 -9.67 -7.63 -7.75
C ARG A 87 -9.14 -8.95 -8.34
N THR A 88 -7.84 -9.25 -8.19
CA THR A 88 -7.27 -10.55 -8.61
C THR A 88 -7.41 -11.64 -7.55
N GLU A 89 -7.99 -11.32 -6.39
CA GLU A 89 -8.17 -12.24 -5.29
C GLU A 89 -9.07 -13.43 -5.66
N ARG A 90 -8.61 -14.63 -5.31
CA ARG A 90 -9.34 -15.88 -5.50
C ARG A 90 -9.23 -16.73 -4.24
N CYS A 91 -10.33 -17.36 -3.84
CA CYS A 91 -10.31 -18.36 -2.78
C CYS A 91 -9.43 -19.54 -3.21
N VAL A 92 -8.48 -19.91 -2.37
CA VAL A 92 -7.74 -21.16 -2.48
C VAL A 92 -8.64 -22.21 -1.83
N GLY A 93 -9.39 -22.95 -2.65
CA GLY A 93 -10.39 -23.88 -2.17
C GLY A 93 -9.81 -24.89 -1.19
N ALA A 94 -10.40 -24.98 0.01
CA ALA A 94 -10.68 -26.31 0.54
C ALA A 94 -11.52 -27.01 -0.53
N ARG A 95 -11.07 -28.19 -0.97
CA ARG A 95 -11.65 -29.00 -2.05
C ARG A 95 -13.16 -28.82 -2.15
N SER A 96 -13.66 -28.65 -3.37
CA SER A 96 -15.04 -28.97 -3.71
C SER A 96 -15.34 -30.36 -3.15
N VAL A 97 -15.98 -30.44 -1.98
CA VAL A 97 -16.56 -31.68 -1.49
C VAL A 97 -17.58 -32.03 -2.56
N GLY A 98 -17.28 -33.09 -3.31
CA GLY A 98 -18.16 -33.59 -4.34
C GLY A 98 -19.54 -33.76 -3.74
N HIS A 99 -20.51 -33.04 -4.29
CA HIS A 99 -21.90 -33.38 -4.14
C HIS A 99 -22.10 -34.71 -4.87
N GLY A 100 -21.77 -35.79 -4.15
CA GLY A 100 -22.11 -37.15 -4.55
C GLY A 100 -23.62 -37.24 -4.61
N ARG A 101 -24.12 -37.45 -5.82
CA ARG A 101 -25.47 -37.96 -6.02
C ARG A 101 -25.56 -39.30 -5.29
N VAL A 102 -26.51 -39.39 -4.37
CA VAL A 102 -27.20 -40.62 -3.97
C VAL A 102 -28.67 -40.27 -3.83
#